data_AF-A0A7C2LME8-F1
#
_entry.id   AF-A0A7C2LME8-F1
#
_cell.length_a   1.000
_cell.length_b   1.000
_cell.length_c   1.000
_cell.angle_alpha   90.00
_cell.angle_beta   90.00
_cell.angle_gamma   90.00
#
_symmetry.space_group_name_H-M   'P 1'
#
loop_
_entity.id
_entity.type
_entity.pdbx_description
1 polymer ?
#
loop_
_entity_poly.entity_id
_entity_poly.type
_entity_poly.pdbx_seq_one_letter_code
_entity_poly.pdbx_strand_id
1 'polypeptide(L)'
;MKTKIIITGGKVHEVGYRPFLLGIAESLELERFFADNTFEDGKEAVYVLLDCSEEKIKTFKEIVRSKLPENAAVNQILEEEYTGTVTKTENYYRYLSAMQLSKIVTYGGKMLQKQDETIVVIKEESHKTRKTVREKSHKTQDELKAVIQEESQKTRETIGGESRMTRDTLVEHLKNDIAEIKEKIAG
;
A
#
# COMPACT_ATOMS: atom_id res chain seq x y z
N MET A 1 15.92 -22.89 -40.15
CA MET A 1 15.00 -24.00 -39.83
C MET A 1 13.85 -23.43 -39.01
N LYS A 2 12.71 -24.11 -39.02
CA LYS A 2 11.49 -23.62 -38.39
C LYS A 2 11.07 -24.54 -37.26
N THR A 3 10.89 -23.96 -36.09
CA THR A 3 10.64 -24.70 -34.86
C THR A 3 9.49 -24.07 -34.09
N LYS A 4 8.61 -24.90 -33.57
CA LYS A 4 7.59 -24.54 -32.59
C LYS A 4 8.05 -25.03 -31.22
N ILE A 5 8.08 -24.12 -30.26
CA ILE A 5 8.34 -24.43 -28.84
C ILE A 5 7.04 -24.23 -28.09
N ILE A 6 6.70 -25.19 -27.23
CA ILE A 6 5.51 -25.17 -26.39
C ILE A 6 5.93 -25.13 -24.94
N ILE A 7 5.56 -24.06 -24.22
CA ILE A 7 5.87 -23.87 -22.81
C ILE A 7 4.58 -24.04 -22.03
N THR A 8 4.42 -25.14 -21.30
CA THR A 8 3.25 -25.37 -20.43
C THR A 8 3.63 -25.18 -18.97
N GLY A 9 2.66 -24.76 -18.16
CA GLY A 9 2.92 -24.52 -16.76
C GLY A 9 1.67 -24.33 -15.91
N GLY A 10 1.85 -24.36 -14.59
CA GLY A 10 0.81 -23.98 -13.63
C GLY A 10 0.47 -22.49 -13.71
N LYS A 11 1.43 -21.66 -14.16
CA LYS A 11 1.21 -20.24 -14.45
C LYS A 11 2.18 -19.73 -15.52
N VAL A 12 1.69 -19.50 -16.73
CA VAL A 12 2.49 -18.94 -17.84
C VAL A 12 1.77 -17.81 -18.58
N HIS A 13 0.49 -17.56 -18.30
CA HIS A 13 -0.25 -16.41 -18.80
C HIS A 13 -0.18 -15.24 -17.82
N GLU A 14 -0.26 -14.02 -18.33
CA GLU A 14 -0.31 -12.78 -17.53
C GLU A 14 0.90 -12.52 -16.61
N VAL A 15 1.97 -13.30 -16.76
CA VAL A 15 3.24 -13.15 -16.02
C VAL A 15 4.32 -12.41 -16.80
N GLY A 16 3.97 -11.77 -17.92
CA GLY A 16 4.93 -11.06 -18.78
C GLY A 16 5.75 -11.97 -19.71
N TYR A 17 5.35 -13.24 -19.88
CA TYR A 17 6.10 -14.23 -20.65
C TYR A 17 6.35 -13.84 -22.12
N ARG A 18 5.32 -13.31 -22.81
CA ARG A 18 5.44 -12.90 -24.23
C ARG A 18 6.43 -11.74 -24.46
N PRO A 19 6.36 -10.61 -23.71
CA PRO A 19 7.39 -9.58 -23.76
C PRO A 19 8.79 -10.09 -23.40
N PHE A 20 8.89 -10.98 -22.40
CA PHE A 20 10.17 -11.59 -22.01
C PHE A 20 10.80 -12.39 -23.16
N LEU A 21 10.02 -13.24 -23.82
CA LEU A 21 10.49 -14.03 -24.96
C LEU A 21 10.87 -13.14 -26.15
N LEU A 22 10.12 -12.05 -26.40
CA LEU A 22 10.47 -11.08 -27.42
C LEU A 22 11.81 -10.41 -27.12
N GLY A 23 12.06 -10.01 -25.87
CA GLY A 23 13.35 -9.43 -25.46
C GLY A 23 14.52 -10.38 -25.72
N ILE A 24 14.34 -11.69 -25.47
CA ILE A 24 15.34 -12.70 -25.82
C ILE A 24 15.52 -12.78 -27.34
N ALA A 25 14.43 -12.82 -28.10
CA ALA A 25 14.49 -12.90 -29.57
C ALA A 25 15.22 -11.70 -30.18
N GLU A 26 14.96 -10.49 -29.70
CA GLU A 26 15.66 -9.27 -30.10
C GLU A 26 17.15 -9.34 -29.73
N SER A 27 17.50 -9.81 -28.52
CA SER A 27 18.89 -9.94 -28.08
C SER A 27 19.72 -10.95 -28.91
N LEU A 28 19.05 -11.93 -29.51
CA LEU A 28 19.66 -12.91 -30.41
C LEU A 28 19.55 -12.52 -31.89
N GLU A 29 19.00 -11.33 -32.17
CA GLU A 29 18.76 -10.81 -33.51
C GLU A 29 17.99 -11.84 -34.37
N LEU A 30 16.90 -12.38 -33.83
CA LEU A 30 16.03 -13.28 -34.57
C LEU A 30 15.19 -12.45 -35.53
N GLU A 31 15.34 -12.66 -36.84
CA GLU A 31 14.57 -11.92 -37.86
C GLU A 31 13.08 -12.29 -37.83
N ARG A 32 12.77 -13.54 -37.45
CA ARG A 32 11.43 -14.12 -37.44
C ARG A 32 11.12 -14.81 -36.13
N PHE A 33 10.15 -14.24 -35.42
CA PHE A 33 9.73 -14.66 -34.09
C PHE A 33 8.24 -14.38 -33.91
N PHE A 34 7.55 -15.30 -33.24
CA PHE A 34 6.19 -15.11 -32.77
C PHE A 34 6.01 -15.82 -31.44
N ALA A 35 5.23 -15.24 -30.54
CA ALA A 35 4.78 -15.95 -29.35
C ALA A 35 3.32 -15.61 -29.03
N ASP A 36 2.54 -16.60 -28.60
CA ASP A 36 1.19 -16.34 -28.13
C ASP A 36 0.75 -17.27 -27.01
N ASN A 37 -0.23 -16.81 -26.25
CA ASN A 37 -0.88 -17.59 -25.21
C ASN A 37 -1.89 -18.56 -25.86
N THR A 38 -1.82 -19.82 -25.47
CA THR A 38 -2.77 -20.86 -25.85
C THR A 38 -3.10 -21.74 -24.66
N PHE A 39 -3.90 -22.79 -24.88
CA PHE A 39 -4.18 -23.82 -23.91
C PHE A 39 -3.87 -25.20 -24.48
N GLU A 40 -3.12 -26.00 -23.72
CA GLU A 40 -2.85 -27.41 -24.01
C GLU A 40 -3.52 -28.27 -22.95
N ASP A 41 -4.44 -29.15 -23.33
CA ASP A 41 -5.22 -29.98 -22.41
C ASP A 41 -5.86 -29.19 -21.25
N GLY A 42 -6.34 -27.98 -21.54
CA GLY A 42 -6.94 -27.07 -20.56
C GLY A 42 -5.95 -26.37 -19.62
N LYS A 43 -4.63 -26.55 -19.80
CA LYS A 43 -3.58 -25.88 -19.03
C LYS A 43 -3.04 -24.67 -19.77
N GLU A 44 -2.61 -23.66 -19.03
CA GLU A 44 -1.96 -22.49 -19.62
C GLU A 44 -0.70 -22.90 -20.39
N ALA A 45 -0.61 -22.46 -21.63
CA ALA A 45 0.53 -22.69 -22.50
C ALA A 45 0.94 -21.42 -23.24
N VAL A 46 2.23 -21.29 -23.55
CA VAL A 46 2.77 -20.27 -24.44
C VAL A 46 3.45 -20.97 -25.58
N TYR A 47 2.99 -20.71 -26.79
CA TYR A 47 3.63 -21.18 -28.01
C TYR A 47 4.60 -20.15 -28.53
N VAL A 48 5.74 -20.60 -29.04
CA VAL A 48 6.78 -19.79 -29.65
C VAL A 48 7.12 -20.37 -31.01
N LEU A 49 7.14 -19.54 -32.05
CA LEU A 49 7.53 -19.93 -33.38
C LEU A 49 8.82 -19.20 -33.75
N LEU A 50 9.82 -19.97 -34.19
CA LEU A 50 11.14 -19.49 -34.58
C LEU A 50 11.42 -19.88 -36.03
N ASP A 51 12.00 -18.96 -36.80
CA ASP A 51 12.57 -19.25 -38.12
C ASP A 51 13.97 -18.64 -38.21
N CYS A 52 14.99 -19.41 -37.82
CA CYS A 52 16.39 -18.99 -37.78
C CYS A 52 17.35 -20.19 -37.83
N SER A 53 18.65 -19.96 -37.63
CA SER A 53 19.63 -21.04 -37.61
C SER A 53 19.45 -21.95 -36.39
N GLU A 54 19.84 -23.22 -36.53
CA GLU A 54 19.78 -24.22 -35.45
C GLU A 54 20.54 -23.77 -34.20
N GLU A 55 21.69 -23.12 -34.39
CA GLU A 55 22.50 -22.53 -33.31
C GLU A 55 21.70 -21.48 -32.53
N LYS A 56 21.02 -20.55 -33.21
CA LYS A 56 20.20 -19.51 -32.56
C LYS A 56 19.01 -20.12 -31.81
N ILE A 57 18.40 -21.18 -32.35
CA ILE A 57 17.30 -21.91 -31.67
C ILE A 57 17.81 -22.59 -30.40
N LYS A 58 18.98 -23.24 -30.48
CA LYS A 58 19.61 -23.88 -29.32
C LYS A 58 19.89 -22.85 -28.21
N THR A 59 20.52 -21.73 -28.55
CA THR A 59 20.81 -20.64 -27.59
C THR A 59 19.52 -20.07 -27.00
N PHE A 60 18.50 -19.82 -27.81
CA PHE A 60 17.20 -19.35 -27.32
C PHE A 60 16.61 -20.29 -26.26
N LYS A 61 16.63 -21.60 -26.52
CA LYS A 61 16.13 -22.63 -25.58
C LYS A 61 16.91 -22.66 -24.27
N GLU A 62 18.24 -22.54 -24.33
CA GLU A 62 19.08 -22.50 -23.13
C GLU A 62 18.74 -21.30 -22.24
N ILE A 63 18.47 -20.14 -22.85
CA ILE A 63 18.04 -18.95 -22.12
C ILE A 63 16.64 -19.16 -21.50
N VAL A 64 15.67 -19.67 -22.26
CA VAL A 64 14.30 -19.89 -21.76
C VAL A 64 14.24 -20.93 -20.64
N ARG A 65 15.17 -21.89 -20.62
CA ARG A 65 15.29 -22.87 -19.52
C ARG A 65 15.98 -22.32 -18.28
N SER A 66 16.89 -21.38 -18.44
CA SER A 66 17.69 -20.81 -17.34
C SER A 66 17.05 -19.58 -16.71
N LYS A 67 16.25 -18.82 -17.46
CA LYS A 67 15.61 -17.59 -17.01
C LYS A 67 14.11 -17.64 -17.29
N LEU A 68 13.34 -17.33 -16.25
CA LEU A 68 11.88 -17.26 -16.30
C LEU A 68 11.42 -15.89 -15.79
N PRO A 69 10.25 -15.40 -16.24
CA PRO A 69 9.61 -14.25 -15.61
C PRO A 69 9.34 -14.51 -14.12
N GLU A 70 9.39 -13.46 -13.29
CA GLU A 70 9.35 -13.52 -11.81
C GLU A 70 8.17 -14.30 -11.23
N ASN A 71 7.03 -14.34 -11.92
CA ASN A 71 5.81 -15.01 -11.47
C ASN A 71 5.43 -16.26 -12.31
N ALA A 72 6.33 -16.72 -13.19
CA ALA A 72 6.07 -17.87 -14.03
C ALA A 72 6.34 -19.19 -13.30
N ALA A 73 5.42 -20.14 -13.44
CA ALA A 73 5.57 -21.52 -13.01
C ALA A 73 5.48 -22.44 -14.23
N VAL A 74 6.64 -22.85 -14.76
CA VAL A 74 6.76 -23.71 -15.95
C VAL A 74 6.88 -25.16 -15.52
N ASN A 75 6.14 -26.04 -16.19
CA ASN A 75 6.18 -27.49 -15.97
C ASN A 75 6.97 -28.20 -17.07
N GLN A 76 6.77 -27.81 -18.33
CA GLN A 76 7.33 -28.51 -19.46
C GLN A 76 7.62 -27.56 -20.62
N ILE A 77 8.67 -27.87 -21.37
CA ILE A 77 9.02 -27.21 -22.63
C ILE A 77 9.19 -28.30 -23.70
N LEU A 78 8.30 -28.31 -24.69
CA LEU A 78 8.31 -29.23 -25.83
C LEU A 78 8.76 -28.51 -27.09
N GLU A 79 9.28 -29.28 -28.04
CA GLU A 79 9.75 -28.80 -29.34
C GLU A 79 9.18 -29.65 -30.46
N GLU A 80 8.68 -29.00 -31.49
CA GLU A 80 8.07 -29.60 -32.67
C GLU A 80 8.58 -28.91 -33.93
N GLU A 81 8.67 -29.65 -35.04
CA GLU A 81 8.94 -29.06 -36.34
C GLU A 81 7.74 -28.20 -36.78
N TYR A 82 8.03 -27.02 -37.35
CA TYR A 82 6.99 -26.11 -37.83
C TYR A 82 7.12 -25.86 -39.32
N THR A 83 6.06 -26.14 -40.08
CA THR A 83 6.09 -25.98 -41.55
C THR A 83 5.52 -24.64 -42.03
N GLY A 84 4.78 -23.94 -41.17
CA GLY A 84 4.11 -22.69 -41.51
C GLY A 84 5.05 -21.47 -41.66
N THR A 85 4.45 -20.30 -41.84
CA THR A 85 5.20 -19.03 -41.90
C THR A 85 5.33 -18.44 -40.50
N VAL A 86 6.54 -17.98 -40.18
CA VAL A 86 6.82 -17.19 -38.97
C VAL A 86 6.89 -15.72 -39.38
N THR A 87 6.15 -14.86 -38.67
CA THR A 87 6.14 -13.42 -38.95
C THR A 87 7.51 -12.79 -38.66
N LYS A 88 7.76 -11.60 -39.22
CA LYS A 88 8.96 -10.82 -38.86
C LYS A 88 8.84 -10.35 -37.42
N THR A 89 9.96 -10.38 -36.68
CA THR A 89 10.00 -9.96 -35.28
C THR A 89 9.51 -8.53 -35.11
N GLU A 90 9.87 -7.62 -36.02
CA GLU A 90 9.36 -6.23 -36.01
C GLU A 90 7.83 -6.15 -36.13
N ASN A 91 7.22 -6.98 -36.97
CA ASN A 91 5.76 -7.03 -37.10
C ASN A 91 5.12 -7.56 -35.81
N TYR A 92 5.73 -8.58 -35.20
CA TYR A 92 5.27 -9.10 -33.92
C TYR A 92 5.45 -8.08 -32.79
N TYR A 93 6.53 -7.31 -32.77
CA TYR A 93 6.72 -6.21 -31.83
C TYR A 93 5.59 -5.18 -31.94
N ARG A 94 5.23 -4.76 -33.16
CA ARG A 94 4.10 -3.84 -33.40
C ARG A 94 2.78 -4.43 -32.93
N TYR A 95 2.52 -5.70 -33.26
CA TYR A 95 1.32 -6.42 -32.82
C TYR A 95 1.23 -6.51 -31.29
N LEU A 96 2.30 -6.98 -30.63
CA LEU A 96 2.34 -7.13 -29.18
C LEU A 96 2.19 -5.78 -28.49
N SER A 97 2.82 -4.73 -29.01
CA SER A 97 2.69 -3.35 -28.49
C SER A 97 1.24 -2.86 -28.55
N ALA A 98 0.56 -3.06 -29.69
CA ALA A 98 -0.86 -2.70 -29.82
C ALA A 98 -1.74 -3.48 -28.83
N MET A 99 -1.48 -4.77 -28.61
CA MET A 99 -2.18 -5.55 -27.60
C MET A 99 -1.93 -5.04 -26.17
N GLN A 100 -0.70 -4.66 -25.83
CA GLN A 100 -0.38 -4.11 -24.51
C GLN A 100 -1.08 -2.77 -24.29
N LEU A 101 -1.10 -1.89 -25.29
CA LEU A 101 -1.83 -0.63 -25.23
C LEU A 101 -3.33 -0.86 -25.02
N SER A 102 -3.94 -1.81 -25.74
CA SER A 102 -5.34 -2.19 -25.54
C SER A 102 -5.63 -2.70 -24.13
N LYS A 103 -4.73 -3.53 -23.57
CA LYS A 103 -4.81 -3.98 -22.17
C LYS A 103 -4.72 -2.81 -21.19
N ILE A 104 -3.80 -1.88 -21.41
CA ILE A 104 -3.65 -0.67 -20.58
C ILE A 104 -4.93 0.17 -20.62
N VAL A 105 -5.54 0.38 -21.79
CA VAL A 105 -6.81 1.12 -21.89
C VAL A 105 -7.92 0.40 -21.10
N THR A 106 -8.03 -0.92 -21.27
CA THR A 106 -9.08 -1.72 -20.62
C THR A 106 -8.93 -1.76 -19.10
N TYR A 107 -7.75 -2.15 -18.62
CA TYR A 107 -7.49 -2.28 -17.18
C TYR A 107 -7.29 -0.93 -16.51
N GLY A 108 -6.71 0.06 -17.20
CA GLY A 108 -6.58 1.43 -16.73
C GLY A 108 -7.94 2.09 -16.51
N GLY A 109 -8.90 1.92 -17.43
CA GLY A 109 -10.27 2.40 -17.23
C GLY A 109 -10.94 1.79 -16.00
N LYS A 110 -10.82 0.47 -15.81
CA LYS A 110 -11.32 -0.23 -14.61
C LYS A 110 -10.63 0.24 -13.32
N MET A 111 -9.33 0.55 -13.39
CA MET A 111 -8.58 1.07 -12.25
C MET A 111 -9.07 2.46 -11.83
N LEU A 112 -9.30 3.36 -12.79
CA LEU A 112 -9.84 4.69 -12.52
C LEU A 112 -11.21 4.61 -11.84
N GLN A 113 -12.10 3.75 -12.34
CA GLN A 113 -13.41 3.53 -11.71
C GLN A 113 -13.27 3.05 -10.25
N LYS A 114 -12.42 2.06 -9.99
CA LYS A 114 -12.17 1.57 -8.62
C LYS A 114 -11.55 2.63 -7.72
N GLN A 115 -10.71 3.51 -8.27
CA GLN A 115 -10.15 4.64 -7.53
C GLN A 115 -11.23 5.65 -7.16
N ASP A 116 -12.16 5.98 -8.07
CA ASP A 116 -13.29 6.86 -7.79
C ASP A 116 -14.18 6.29 -6.67
N GLU A 117 -14.51 4.99 -6.73
CA GLU A 117 -15.25 4.29 -5.68
C GLU A 117 -14.51 4.36 -4.33
N THR A 118 -13.19 4.14 -4.33
CA THR A 118 -12.35 4.23 -3.13
C THR A 118 -12.32 5.64 -2.55
N ILE A 119 -12.25 6.67 -3.39
CA ILE A 119 -12.26 8.08 -2.96
C ILE A 119 -13.59 8.42 -2.28
N VAL A 120 -14.72 7.92 -2.78
CA VAL A 120 -16.04 8.13 -2.16
C VAL A 120 -16.05 7.55 -0.74
N VAL A 121 -15.60 6.30 -0.58
CA VAL A 121 -15.52 5.64 0.74
C VAL A 121 -14.61 6.42 1.68
N ILE A 122 -13.42 6.84 1.23
CA ILE A 122 -12.48 7.63 2.04
C ILE A 122 -13.11 8.94 2.50
N LYS A 123 -13.82 9.65 1.61
CA LYS A 123 -14.49 10.91 1.95
C LYS A 123 -15.58 10.70 3.01
N GLU A 124 -16.38 9.65 2.86
CA GLU A 124 -17.45 9.33 3.79
C GLU A 124 -16.90 8.98 5.18
N GLU A 125 -15.93 8.07 5.24
CA GLU A 125 -15.29 7.66 6.49
C GLU A 125 -14.52 8.81 7.16
N SER A 126 -13.86 9.66 6.36
CA SER A 126 -13.21 10.87 6.86
C SER A 126 -14.22 11.83 7.50
N HIS A 127 -15.40 12.00 6.90
CA HIS A 127 -16.45 12.84 7.44
C HIS A 127 -17.01 12.28 8.76
N LYS A 128 -17.30 10.98 8.82
CA LYS A 128 -17.74 10.29 10.05
C LYS A 128 -16.70 10.45 11.17
N THR A 129 -15.42 10.19 10.86
CA THR A 129 -14.32 10.33 11.81
C THR A 129 -14.22 11.76 12.36
N ARG A 130 -14.26 12.78 11.49
CA ARG A 130 -14.23 14.19 11.92
C ARG A 130 -15.41 14.54 12.82
N LYS A 131 -16.62 14.04 12.51
CA LYS A 131 -17.81 14.25 13.34
C LYS A 131 -17.62 13.65 14.74
N THR A 132 -17.21 12.38 14.82
CA THR A 132 -16.97 11.70 16.10
C THR A 132 -15.86 12.37 16.91
N VAL A 133 -14.76 12.78 16.27
CA VAL A 133 -13.66 13.50 16.94
C VAL A 133 -14.15 14.83 17.50
N ARG A 134 -14.96 15.57 16.73
CA ARG A 134 -15.54 16.85 17.18
C ARG A 134 -16.47 16.66 18.37
N GLU A 135 -17.37 15.68 18.31
CA GLU A 135 -18.29 15.36 19.41
C GLU A 135 -17.55 14.96 20.68
N LYS A 136 -16.55 14.08 20.58
CA LYS A 136 -15.72 13.68 21.72
C LYS A 136 -14.92 14.86 22.27
N SER A 137 -14.35 15.70 21.41
CA SER A 137 -13.61 16.89 21.83
C SER A 137 -14.49 17.86 22.62
N HIS A 138 -15.71 18.13 22.16
CA HIS A 138 -16.67 18.95 22.91
C HIS A 138 -17.00 18.34 24.28
N LYS A 139 -17.29 17.03 24.34
CA LYS A 139 -17.55 16.34 25.61
C LYS A 139 -16.36 16.44 26.58
N THR A 140 -15.14 16.19 26.10
CA THR A 140 -13.93 16.33 26.91
C THR A 140 -13.70 17.77 27.39
N GLN A 141 -14.00 18.77 26.56
CA GLN A 141 -13.92 20.17 26.98
C GLN A 141 -14.91 20.49 28.11
N ASP A 142 -16.14 19.97 28.04
CA ASP A 142 -17.15 20.19 29.07
C ASP A 142 -16.80 19.47 30.38
N GLU A 143 -16.31 18.23 30.30
CA GLU A 143 -15.78 17.49 31.45
C GLU A 143 -14.60 18.22 32.11
N LEU A 144 -13.65 18.73 31.32
CA LEU A 144 -12.52 19.51 31.84
C LEU A 144 -12.96 20.80 32.52
N LYS A 145 -13.94 21.53 31.94
CA LYS A 145 -14.49 22.74 32.58
C LYS A 145 -15.11 22.42 33.94
N ALA A 146 -15.86 21.32 34.03
CA ALA A 146 -16.48 20.90 35.28
C ALA A 146 -15.42 20.58 36.36
N VAL A 147 -14.39 19.81 36.00
CA VAL A 147 -13.27 19.48 36.91
C VAL A 147 -12.53 20.74 37.35
N ILE A 148 -12.24 21.68 36.43
CA ILE A 148 -11.58 22.94 36.77
C ILE A 148 -12.40 23.76 37.76
N GLN A 149 -13.73 23.83 37.56
CA GLN A 149 -14.62 24.55 38.47
C GLN A 149 -14.63 23.92 39.87
N GLU A 150 -14.75 22.60 39.94
CA GLU A 150 -14.74 21.84 41.20
C GLU A 150 -13.44 22.03 41.97
N GLU A 151 -12.29 21.83 41.31
CA GLU A 151 -10.97 21.98 41.93
C GLU A 151 -10.68 23.43 42.34
N SER A 152 -11.13 24.41 41.55
CA SER A 152 -11.04 25.83 41.91
C SER A 152 -11.86 26.15 43.16
N GLN A 153 -13.04 25.55 43.30
CA GLN A 153 -13.88 25.75 44.49
C GLN A 153 -13.21 25.12 45.73
N LYS A 154 -12.76 23.86 45.65
CA LYS A 154 -12.02 23.20 46.74
C LYS A 154 -10.81 24.02 47.17
N THR A 155 -10.03 24.51 46.22
CA THR A 155 -8.85 25.33 46.49
C THR A 155 -9.21 26.62 47.23
N ARG A 156 -10.30 27.31 46.82
CA ARG A 156 -10.77 28.52 47.51
C ARG A 156 -11.24 28.23 48.94
N GLU A 157 -11.95 27.12 49.15
CA GLU A 157 -12.42 26.71 50.47
C GLU A 157 -11.25 26.41 51.41
N THR A 158 -10.23 25.67 50.94
CA THR A 158 -9.01 25.39 51.70
C THR A 158 -8.27 26.68 52.07
N ILE A 159 -7.97 27.53 51.08
CA ILE A 159 -7.27 28.82 51.32
C ILE A 159 -8.06 29.70 52.29
N GLY A 160 -9.39 29.75 52.14
CA GLY A 160 -10.27 30.52 53.02
C GLY A 160 -10.26 29.99 54.45
N GLY A 161 -10.24 28.66 54.63
CA GLY A 161 -10.10 28.01 55.93
C GLY A 161 -8.76 28.30 56.60
N GLU A 162 -7.65 28.10 55.88
CA GLU A 162 -6.29 28.38 56.36
C GLU A 162 -6.10 29.85 56.74
N SER A 163 -6.65 30.77 55.93
CA SER A 163 -6.60 32.21 56.20
C SER A 163 -7.35 32.59 57.48
N ARG A 164 -8.50 31.94 57.75
CA ARG A 164 -9.26 32.16 58.99
C ARG A 164 -8.48 31.65 60.21
N MET A 165 -7.96 30.42 60.15
CA MET A 165 -7.16 29.86 61.25
C MET A 165 -5.94 30.74 61.56
N THR A 166 -5.19 31.16 60.53
CA THR A 166 -4.04 32.05 60.70
C THR A 166 -4.43 33.36 61.37
N ARG A 167 -5.57 33.95 60.97
CA ARG A 167 -6.09 35.19 61.58
C ARG A 167 -6.48 34.98 63.04
N ASP A 168 -7.15 33.87 63.35
CA ASP A 168 -7.58 33.56 64.71
C ASP A 168 -6.37 33.33 65.63
N THR A 169 -5.37 32.56 65.19
CA THR A 169 -4.11 32.37 65.93
C THR A 169 -3.38 33.69 66.15
N LEU A 170 -3.31 34.57 65.14
CA LEU A 170 -2.66 35.87 65.28
C LEU A 170 -3.40 36.78 66.27
N VAL A 171 -4.73 36.80 66.23
CA VAL A 171 -5.54 37.57 67.20
C VAL A 171 -5.35 37.04 68.61
N GLU A 172 -5.24 35.72 68.79
CA GLU A 172 -4.95 35.11 70.09
C GLU A 172 -3.56 35.49 70.61
N HIS A 173 -2.52 35.37 69.78
CA HIS A 173 -1.17 35.83 70.14
C HIS A 173 -1.15 37.31 70.53
N LEU A 174 -1.79 38.19 69.73
CA LEU A 174 -1.85 39.61 70.04
C LEU A 174 -2.58 39.90 71.37
N LYS A 175 -3.65 39.16 71.69
CA LYS A 175 -4.33 39.29 72.99
C LYS A 175 -3.40 38.93 74.14
N ASN A 176 -2.64 37.84 74.01
CA ASN A 176 -1.68 37.39 75.02
C ASN A 176 -0.56 38.43 75.20
N ASP A 177 0.04 38.91 74.09
CA ASP A 177 1.08 39.94 74.13
C ASP A 177 0.59 41.23 74.81
N ILE A 178 -0.64 41.67 74.49
CA ILE A 178 -1.26 42.85 75.13
C ILE A 178 -1.46 42.63 76.64
N ALA A 179 -1.85 41.41 77.06
CA ALA A 179 -2.02 41.09 78.47
C ALA A 179 -0.67 41.15 79.22
N GLU A 180 0.38 40.54 78.67
CA GLU A 180 1.72 40.58 79.27
C GLU A 180 2.27 42.01 79.38
N ILE A 181 2.06 42.85 78.36
CA ILE A 181 2.49 44.26 78.39
C ILE A 181 1.75 45.00 79.51
N LYS A 182 0.44 44.77 79.67
CA LYS A 182 -0.35 45.40 80.73
C LYS A 182 0.13 44.99 82.11
N GLU A 183 0.48 43.72 82.33
CA GLU A 183 1.05 43.26 83.60
C GLU A 183 2.40 43.94 83.90
N LYS A 184 3.29 44.04 82.91
CA LYS A 184 4.61 44.69 83.06
C LYS A 184 4.54 46.20 83.35
N ILE A 185 3.46 46.87 82.94
CA ILE A 185 3.25 48.31 83.20
C ILE A 185 2.61 48.55 84.58
N ALA A 186 1.92 47.55 85.14
CA ALA A 186 1.18 47.66 86.40
C ALA A 186 1.96 47.22 87.65
N GLY A 187 3.13 46.59 87.50
CA GLY A 187 4.07 46.26 88.58
C GLY A 187 5.24 47.23 88.64
#